data_AF-A0A9X5C4E4-F1
#
_entry.id   AF-A0A9X5C4E4-F1
#
_cell.length_a   1.000
_cell.length_b   1.000
_cell.length_c   1.000
_cell.angle_alpha   90.00
_cell.angle_beta   90.00
_cell.angle_gamma   90.00
#
_symmetry.space_group_name_H-M   'P 1'
#
loop_
_entity.id
_entity.type
_entity.pdbx_description
1 polymer ?
#
loop_
_entity_poly.entity_id
_entity_poly.type
_entity_poly.pdbx_seq_one_letter_code
_entity_poly.pdbx_strand_id
1 'polypeptide(L)' 'MMASQLKKTRTITDKVSVKGFLSDDGTAITYIDENKEEQEITVEECLKTFLGCPIDFSVSVKSEKDLLDEEDE' A
#
# COMPACT_ATOMS: atom_id res chain seq x y z
N MET A 1 30.43 -31.57 -13.07
CA MET A 1 29.03 -31.18 -13.34
C MET A 1 28.96 -29.66 -13.26
N MET A 2 28.55 -28.99 -14.33
CA MET A 2 28.28 -27.55 -14.27
C MET A 2 27.00 -27.35 -13.46
N ALA A 3 27.12 -26.81 -12.26
CA ALA A 3 25.95 -26.36 -11.52
C ALA A 3 25.32 -25.22 -12.34
N SER A 4 24.05 -25.36 -12.71
CA SER A 4 23.32 -24.29 -13.38
C SER A 4 23.36 -23.05 -12.48
N GLN A 5 23.98 -21.97 -12.96
CA GLN A 5 24.05 -20.67 -12.27
C GLN A 5 22.69 -19.97 -12.18
N LEU A 6 21.70 -20.51 -12.90
CA LEU A 6 20.35 -19.96 -13.00
C LEU A 6 19.51 -20.44 -11.81
N LYS A 7 19.41 -19.60 -10.78
CA LYS A 7 18.41 -19.74 -9.72
C LYS A 7 17.13 -19.04 -10.16
N LYS A 8 16.06 -19.82 -10.40
CA LYS A 8 14.70 -19.29 -10.54
C LYS A 8 14.06 -19.22 -9.15
N THR A 9 13.91 -18.01 -8.62
CA THR A 9 13.11 -17.74 -7.42
C THR A 9 11.76 -17.19 -7.87
N ARG A 10 10.66 -17.82 -7.45
CA ARG A 10 9.30 -17.31 -7.70
C ARG A 10 8.80 -16.65 -6.43
N THR A 11 8.51 -15.36 -6.50
CA THR A 11 7.89 -14.60 -5.41
C THR A 11 6.45 -14.32 -5.79
N ILE A 12 5.52 -14.52 -4.85
CA ILE A 12 4.12 -14.14 -4.97
C ILE A 12 3.89 -13.09 -3.89
N THR A 13 3.43 -11.90 -4.26
CA THR A 13 3.25 -10.76 -3.35
C THR A 13 1.87 -10.17 -3.58
N ASP A 14 1.01 -10.27 -2.57
CA ASP A 14 -0.24 -9.53 -2.49
C ASP A 14 0.04 -8.15 -1.89
N LYS A 15 -0.47 -7.08 -2.52
CA LYS A 15 -0.20 -5.70 -2.12
C LYS A 15 -1.50 -4.90 -2.04
N VAL A 16 -1.75 -4.30 -0.87
CA VAL A 16 -2.75 -3.25 -0.67
C VAL A 16 -1.98 -1.93 -0.54
N SER A 17 -2.39 -0.90 -1.28
CA SER A 17 -1.75 0.42 -1.27
C SER A 17 -2.83 1.48 -1.33
N VAL A 18 -2.83 2.37 -0.34
CA VAL A 18 -3.67 3.57 -0.31
C VAL A 18 -2.75 4.77 -0.11
N LYS A 19 -2.91 5.80 -0.94
CA LYS A 19 -2.24 7.09 -0.77
C LYS A 19 -3.28 8.05 -0.22
N GLY A 20 -3.01 8.60 0.95
CA GLY A 20 -3.96 9.44 1.63
C GLY A 20 -3.39 10.01 2.91
N PHE A 21 -4.26 10.68 3.66
CA PHE A 21 -3.93 11.26 4.95
C PHE A 21 -4.37 10.32 6.06
N LEU A 22 -3.43 9.96 6.94
CA LEU A 22 -3.73 9.21 8.15
C LEU A 22 -4.37 10.16 9.16
N SER A 23 -5.55 9.79 9.66
CA SER A 23 -6.27 10.47 10.75
C SER A 23 -5.41 10.71 11.99
N ASP A 24 -5.75 11.72 12.79
CA ASP A 24 -5.02 12.08 14.01
C ASP A 24 -4.94 10.94 15.04
N ASP A 25 -5.98 10.11 15.12
CA ASP A 25 -6.04 8.93 15.97
C ASP A 25 -5.43 7.66 15.32
N GLY A 26 -5.07 7.75 14.03
CA GLY A 26 -4.35 6.71 13.31
C GLY A 26 -5.19 5.50 12.91
N THR A 27 -6.52 5.59 12.95
CA THR A 27 -7.41 4.45 12.66
C THR A 27 -7.96 4.45 11.24
N ALA A 28 -8.03 5.62 10.60
CA ALA A 28 -8.57 5.81 9.26
C ALA A 28 -7.59 6.56 8.34
N ILE A 29 -7.71 6.27 7.04
CA ILE A 29 -7.01 6.95 5.95
C ILE A 29 -8.06 7.59 5.04
N THR A 30 -7.97 8.91 4.88
CA THR A 30 -8.80 9.66 3.91
C THR A 30 -8.04 9.74 2.59
N TYR A 31 -8.70 9.41 1.49
CA TYR A 31 -8.13 9.44 0.15
C TYR A 31 -9.17 9.86 -0.88
N ILE A 32 -8.71 10.27 -2.07
CA ILE A 32 -9.59 10.55 -3.21
C ILE A 32 -9.61 9.31 -4.10
N ASP A 33 -10.80 8.82 -4.44
CA ASP A 33 -10.95 7.64 -5.30
C ASP A 33 -11.00 7.99 -6.80
N GLU A 34 -11.25 6.97 -7.63
CA GLU A 34 -11.36 7.07 -9.09
C GLU A 34 -12.49 8.00 -9.57
N ASN A 35 -13.50 8.23 -8.73
CA ASN A 35 -14.64 9.09 -8.97
C ASN A 35 -14.39 10.55 -8.55
N LYS A 36 -13.18 10.87 -8.06
CA LYS A 36 -12.81 12.17 -7.50
C LYS A 36 -13.61 12.54 -6.25
N GLU A 37 -14.09 11.53 -5.52
CA GLU A 37 -14.81 11.71 -4.27
C GLU A 37 -13.90 11.42 -3.08
N GLU A 38 -14.09 12.16 -2.00
CA GLU A 38 -13.41 11.90 -0.75
C GLU A 38 -13.99 10.64 -0.11
N GLN A 39 -13.12 9.66 0.13
CA GLN A 39 -13.44 8.39 0.74
C GLN A 39 -12.59 8.18 1.99
N GLU A 40 -13.12 7.37 2.90
CA GLU A 40 -12.45 6.97 4.13
C GLU A 40 -12.37 5.45 4.20
N ILE A 41 -11.18 4.93 4.51
CA ILE A 41 -10.96 3.51 4.78
C ILE A 41 -10.23 3.33 6.11
N THR A 42 -10.64 2.34 6.90
CA THR A 42 -9.93 2.06 8.15
C THR A 42 -8.64 1.29 7.87
N VAL A 43 -7.61 1.53 8.68
CA VAL A 43 -6.36 0.77 8.64
C VAL A 43 -6.64 -0.72 8.89
N GLU A 44 -7.66 -1.04 9.72
CA GLU A 44 -8.12 -2.41 9.93
C GLU A 44 -8.58 -3.07 8.62
N GLU A 45 -9.45 -2.41 7.84
CA GLU A 45 -9.91 -2.92 6.55
C GLU A 45 -8.75 -3.15 5.58
N CYS A 46 -7.77 -2.24 5.52
CA CYS A 46 -6.57 -2.43 4.71
C CYS A 46 -5.77 -3.69 5.09
N LEU A 47 -5.75 -4.04 6.38
CA LEU A 47 -5.01 -5.19 6.90
C LEU A 47 -5.80 -6.51 6.85
N LYS A 48 -7.14 -6.47 6.69
CA LYS A 48 -7.99 -7.68 6.67
C LYS A 48 -7.57 -8.69 5.60
N THR A 49 -7.08 -8.21 4.45
CA THR A 49 -6.52 -9.05 3.37
C THR A 49 -5.33 -9.91 3.81
N PHE A 50 -4.61 -9.53 4.87
CA PHE A 50 -3.40 -10.22 5.34
C PHE A 50 -3.61 -11.05 6.62
N LEU A 51 -4.86 -11.23 7.07
CA LEU A 51 -5.14 -12.00 8.28
C LEU A 51 -4.61 -13.43 8.17
N GLY A 52 -3.88 -13.87 9.19
CA GLY A 52 -3.28 -15.22 9.23
C GLY A 52 -1.96 -15.37 8.47
N CYS A 53 -1.47 -14.32 7.81
CA CYS A 53 -0.18 -14.32 7.11
C CYS A 53 0.93 -13.67 7.96
N PRO A 54 2.18 -14.16 7.89
CA PRO A 54 3.32 -13.43 8.45
C PRO A 54 3.57 -12.16 7.61
N ILE A 55 3.60 -11.00 8.26
CA ILE A 55 3.80 -9.70 7.60
C ILE A 55 5.05 -8.98 8.14
N ASP A 56 5.65 -8.16 7.28
CA ASP A 56 6.63 -7.13 7.64
C ASP A 56 5.98 -5.78 7.30
N PHE A 57 5.57 -5.03 8.34
CA PHE A 57 4.74 -3.84 8.18
C PHE A 57 5.56 -2.56 8.42
N SER A 58 5.48 -1.62 7.49
CA SER A 58 6.15 -0.33 7.58
C SER A 58 5.24 0.80 7.09
N VAL A 59 5.39 1.98 7.71
CA VAL A 59 4.71 3.21 7.34
C VAL A 59 5.76 4.27 7.02
N SER A 60 5.58 4.97 5.91
CA SER A 60 6.49 6.03 5.44
C SER A 60 5.71 7.32 5.22
N VAL A 61 6.15 8.39 5.88
CA VAL A 61 5.59 9.73 5.67
C VAL A 61 6.11 10.29 4.35
N LYS A 62 5.20 10.84 3.55
CA LYS A 62 5.50 11.51 2.28
C LYS A 62 4.97 12.94 2.32
N SER A 63 5.56 13.82 1.50
CA SER A 63 5.06 15.19 1.36
C SER A 63 3.73 15.17 0.61
N GLU A 64 2.90 16.20 0.80
CA GLU A 64 1.63 16.36 0.06
C GLU A 64 1.85 16.33 -1.47
N LYS A 65 2.97 16.90 -1.93
CA LYS A 65 3.37 16.87 -3.34
C LYS A 65 3.64 15.47 -3.89
N ASP A 66 4.06 14.53 -3.05
CA ASP A 66 4.32 13.13 -3.42
C ASP A 66 3.04 12.27 -3.39
N LEU A 67 1.95 12.80 -2.82
CA LEU A 67 0.63 12.14 -2.73
C LEU A 67 -0.28 12.47 -3.92
N LEU A 68 -0.08 13.62 -4.55
CA LEU A 68 -0.72 14.00 -5.80
C LEU A 68 0.08 13.36 -6.95
N ASP A 69 -0.38 12.23 -7.48
CA ASP A 69 0.21 11.65 -8.69
C ASP A 69 0.02 12.60 -9.89
N GLU A 70 1.07 12.77 -10.68
CA GLU A 70 1.22 13.69 -11.82
C GLU A 70 0.31 13.32 -13.02
N GLU A 71 -1.03 13.39 -12.88
CA GLU A 71 -1.99 13.21 -13.99
C GLU A 71 -2.54 14.54 -14.56
N ASP A 72 -1.73 15.60 -14.51
CA ASP A 72 -1.98 16.86 -15.24
C ASP A 72 -0.70 17.27 -16.01
N GLU A 73 -0.32 16.51 -17.05
CA GLU A 73 0.44 17.01 -18.21
C GLU A 73 -0.24 16.60 -19.54
#